data_AF-A0A6M3KQJ9-F1
#
_entry.id   AF-A0A6M3KQJ9-F1
#
_cell.length_a   1.000
_cell.length_b   1.000
_cell.length_c   1.000
_cell.angle_alpha   90.00
_cell.angle_beta   90.00
_cell.angle_gamma   90.00
#
_symmetry.space_group_name_H-M   'P 1'
#
loop_
_entity.id
_entity.type
_entity.pdbx_description
1 polymer ?
#
loop_
_entity_poly.entity_id
_entity_poly.type
_entity_poly.pdbx_seq_one_letter_code
_entity_poly.pdbx_strand_id
1 'polypeptide(L)'
;MNPDYDMVKLVLGPPPLNDIYPWDKLSGLPWAYLLRARPQFAKYCDWDKLDGHNWARLLAKQPQFAKYCDWDKLRGSAWRDLLIEQPQLSKHCAWDKLRGHDWARLLSEQPQLSEYCPWDKLTGLNWSWLLRVQPQLSEHCAWDKLDRFDWAWLLTEQPQLSEYCDWKKLNGFDWAWLLTEQPQLSEYCAWDKLSVLAWATLLRWQPQLSVYRPATA
;
A
#
# COMPACT_ATOMS: atom_id res chain seq x y z
N MET A 1 3.83 16.94 -30.52
CA MET A 1 2.55 17.35 -29.91
C MET A 1 2.65 17.15 -28.41
N ASN A 2 2.25 18.13 -27.62
CA ASN A 2 2.29 18.04 -26.15
C ASN A 2 1.01 17.32 -25.68
N PRO A 3 1.10 16.09 -25.12
CA PRO A 3 -0.07 15.28 -24.74
C PRO A 3 -0.98 15.98 -23.74
N ASP A 4 -0.45 16.86 -22.89
CA ASP A 4 -1.24 17.57 -21.88
C ASP A 4 -2.13 18.67 -22.51
N TYR A 5 -1.68 19.30 -23.60
CA TYR A 5 -2.44 20.36 -24.26
C TYR A 5 -3.63 19.83 -25.07
N ASP A 6 -3.48 18.67 -25.72
CA ASP A 6 -4.55 18.02 -26.47
C ASP A 6 -5.63 17.43 -25.55
N MET A 7 -5.23 16.97 -24.36
CA MET A 7 -6.15 16.49 -23.32
C MET A 7 -7.05 17.59 -22.75
N VAL A 8 -6.52 18.81 -22.56
CA VAL A 8 -7.32 19.97 -22.11
C VAL A 8 -8.39 20.32 -23.15
N LYS A 9 -8.05 20.32 -24.44
CA LYS A 9 -9.03 20.57 -25.51
C LYS A 9 -10.10 19.49 -25.60
N LEU A 10 -9.76 18.22 -25.39
CA LEU A 10 -10.72 17.11 -25.35
C LEU A 10 -11.70 17.22 -24.17
N VAL A 11 -11.22 17.62 -23.01
CA VAL A 11 -12.03 17.72 -21.77
C VAL A 11 -12.84 19.01 -21.70
N LEU A 12 -12.33 20.13 -22.21
CA LEU A 12 -12.96 21.45 -22.11
C LEU A 12 -13.57 21.96 -23.43
N GLY A 13 -13.30 21.31 -24.56
CA GLY A 13 -13.76 21.75 -25.88
C GLY A 13 -15.28 21.75 -26.03
N PRO A 14 -15.85 22.67 -26.84
CA PRO A 14 -17.28 22.70 -27.12
C PRO A 14 -17.68 21.52 -28.04
N PRO A 15 -18.89 20.96 -27.89
CA PRO A 15 -19.44 20.00 -28.86
C PRO A 15 -19.66 20.64 -30.25
N PRO A 16 -19.66 19.86 -31.34
CA PRO A 16 -19.36 18.42 -31.40
C PRO A 16 -17.85 18.14 -31.40
N LEU A 17 -17.38 17.44 -30.37
CA LEU A 17 -15.96 17.12 -30.16
C LEU A 17 -15.34 16.29 -31.30
N ASN A 18 -16.14 15.47 -31.99
CA ASN A 18 -15.67 14.62 -33.09
C ASN A 18 -15.15 15.41 -34.29
N ASP A 19 -15.69 16.61 -34.53
CA ASP A 19 -15.28 17.46 -35.65
C ASP A 19 -13.89 18.08 -35.40
N ILE A 20 -13.49 18.15 -34.13
CA ILE A 20 -12.19 18.63 -33.66
C ILE A 20 -11.22 17.47 -33.50
N TYR A 21 -11.70 16.32 -33.03
CA TYR A 21 -10.90 15.12 -32.76
C TYR A 21 -11.69 13.84 -33.12
N PRO A 22 -11.38 13.19 -34.25
CA PRO A 22 -12.06 11.98 -34.67
C PRO A 22 -11.95 10.84 -33.63
N TRP A 23 -13.08 10.21 -33.30
CA TRP A 23 -13.16 9.14 -32.29
C TRP A 23 -12.22 7.94 -32.56
N ASP A 24 -12.04 7.61 -33.84
CA ASP A 24 -11.16 6.53 -34.31
C ASP A 24 -9.68 6.81 -34.00
N LYS A 25 -9.29 8.08 -33.83
CA LYS A 25 -7.92 8.49 -33.52
C LYS A 25 -7.61 8.56 -32.02
N LEU A 26 -8.63 8.54 -31.16
CA LEU A 26 -8.41 8.55 -29.72
C LEU A 26 -7.85 7.21 -29.26
N SER A 27 -6.76 7.25 -28.49
CA SER A 27 -6.19 6.10 -27.79
C SER A 27 -6.83 5.91 -26.41
N GLY A 28 -6.48 4.83 -25.70
CA GLY A 28 -7.12 4.45 -24.43
C GLY A 28 -7.06 5.51 -23.33
N LEU A 29 -5.91 6.18 -23.16
CA LEU A 29 -5.72 7.17 -22.11
C LEU A 29 -6.61 8.42 -22.33
N PRO A 30 -6.58 9.08 -23.50
CA PRO A 30 -7.55 10.13 -23.83
C PRO A 30 -9.02 9.72 -23.65
N TRP A 31 -9.38 8.49 -24.03
CA TRP A 31 -10.73 7.97 -23.79
C TRP A 31 -11.06 7.90 -22.29
N ALA A 32 -10.17 7.35 -21.47
CA ALA A 32 -10.38 7.26 -20.03
C ALA A 32 -10.56 8.66 -19.40
N TYR A 33 -9.78 9.66 -19.81
CA TYR A 33 -9.94 11.03 -19.34
C TYR A 33 -11.26 11.66 -19.80
N LEU A 34 -11.60 11.53 -21.08
CA LEU A 34 -12.84 12.06 -21.63
C LEU A 34 -14.06 11.48 -20.92
N LEU A 35 -14.12 10.16 -20.76
CA LEU A 35 -15.25 9.49 -20.12
C LEU A 35 -15.34 9.76 -18.62
N ARG A 36 -14.21 9.99 -17.96
CA ARG A 36 -14.18 10.42 -16.56
C ARG A 36 -14.83 11.79 -16.38
N ALA A 37 -14.58 12.72 -17.30
CA ALA A 37 -15.11 14.08 -17.25
C ALA A 37 -16.51 14.22 -17.87
N ARG A 38 -16.80 13.44 -18.91
CA ARG A 38 -18.01 13.53 -19.74
C ARG A 38 -18.55 12.14 -20.09
N PRO A 39 -19.20 11.44 -19.13
CA PRO A 39 -19.73 10.08 -19.30
C PRO A 39 -20.69 9.89 -20.49
N GLN A 40 -21.35 10.96 -20.95
CA GLN A 40 -22.29 10.93 -22.08
C GLN A 40 -21.66 10.53 -23.42
N PHE A 41 -20.33 10.60 -23.55
CA PHE A 41 -19.62 10.16 -24.76
C PHE A 41 -19.34 8.65 -24.79
N ALA A 42 -19.74 7.89 -23.78
CA ALA A 42 -19.51 6.44 -23.70
C ALA A 42 -20.05 5.65 -24.90
N LYS A 43 -21.14 6.13 -25.54
CA LYS A 43 -21.71 5.51 -26.74
C LYS A 43 -20.79 5.54 -27.97
N TYR A 44 -19.74 6.36 -27.95
CA TYR A 44 -18.75 6.47 -29.02
C TYR A 44 -17.42 5.80 -28.67
N CYS A 45 -17.27 5.32 -27.43
CA CYS A 45 -16.02 4.79 -26.96
C CYS A 45 -15.76 3.42 -27.57
N ASP A 46 -14.58 3.28 -28.17
CA ASP A 46 -13.99 2.00 -28.48
C ASP A 46 -13.32 1.44 -27.21
N TRP A 47 -14.07 0.62 -26.48
CA TRP A 47 -13.67 0.07 -25.19
C TRP A 47 -12.41 -0.80 -25.26
N ASP A 48 -12.11 -1.37 -26.43
CA ASP A 48 -10.95 -2.24 -26.62
C ASP A 48 -9.63 -1.49 -26.51
N LYS A 49 -9.66 -0.17 -26.76
CA LYS A 49 -8.48 0.70 -26.63
C LYS A 49 -8.05 0.96 -25.19
N LEU A 50 -8.90 0.70 -24.20
CA LEU A 50 -8.55 0.88 -22.80
C LEU A 50 -7.74 -0.32 -22.30
N ASP A 51 -6.53 -0.06 -21.82
CA ASP A 51 -5.73 -1.01 -21.04
C ASP A 51 -6.20 -1.07 -19.57
N GLY A 52 -5.60 -1.95 -18.77
CA GLY A 52 -5.97 -2.13 -17.37
C GLY A 52 -5.83 -0.88 -16.50
N HIS A 53 -4.84 -0.01 -16.76
CA HIS A 53 -4.68 1.23 -16.00
C HIS A 53 -5.71 2.28 -16.41
N ASN A 54 -6.05 2.35 -17.70
CA ASN A 54 -7.13 3.20 -18.20
C ASN A 54 -8.46 2.78 -17.59
N TRP A 55 -8.74 1.48 -17.54
CA TRP A 55 -9.93 0.95 -16.87
C TRP A 55 -9.96 1.26 -15.38
N ALA A 56 -8.89 0.97 -14.63
CA ALA A 56 -8.84 1.25 -13.20
C ALA A 56 -9.10 2.75 -12.90
N ARG A 57 -8.45 3.65 -13.65
CA ARG A 57 -8.64 5.11 -13.50
C ARG A 57 -10.05 5.58 -13.85
N LEU A 58 -10.65 4.98 -14.88
CA LEU A 58 -12.01 5.30 -15.29
C LEU A 58 -13.01 4.83 -14.23
N LEU A 59 -12.95 3.56 -13.85
CA LEU A 59 -13.89 2.95 -12.91
C LEU A 59 -13.76 3.50 -11.50
N ALA A 60 -12.57 3.95 -11.08
CA ALA A 60 -12.37 4.65 -9.82
C ALA A 60 -13.27 5.90 -9.67
N LYS A 61 -13.65 6.55 -10.78
CA LYS A 61 -14.51 7.75 -10.77
C LYS A 61 -15.87 7.56 -11.43
N GLN A 62 -16.01 6.56 -12.31
CA GLN A 62 -17.23 6.26 -13.06
C GLN A 62 -17.55 4.75 -13.00
N PRO A 63 -17.88 4.20 -11.81
CA PRO A 63 -18.09 2.76 -11.62
C PRO A 63 -19.27 2.19 -12.45
N GLN A 64 -20.18 3.03 -12.95
CA GLN A 64 -21.27 2.60 -13.84
C GLN A 64 -20.80 2.03 -15.18
N PHE A 65 -19.53 2.26 -15.57
CA PHE A 65 -18.93 1.65 -16.76
C PHE A 65 -18.39 0.24 -16.52
N ALA A 66 -18.52 -0.31 -15.32
CA ALA A 66 -18.10 -1.67 -14.98
C ALA A 66 -18.70 -2.72 -15.93
N LYS A 67 -19.92 -2.49 -16.45
CA LYS A 67 -20.57 -3.38 -17.43
C LYS A 67 -19.87 -3.49 -18.79
N TYR A 68 -18.97 -2.56 -19.12
CA TYR A 68 -18.17 -2.58 -20.35
C TYR A 68 -16.73 -2.99 -20.09
N CYS A 69 -16.33 -3.16 -18.83
CA CYS A 69 -14.96 -3.41 -18.45
C CYS A 69 -14.51 -4.80 -18.91
N ASP A 70 -13.39 -4.82 -19.64
CA ASP A 70 -12.63 -6.04 -19.83
C ASP A 70 -11.73 -6.25 -18.60
N TRP A 71 -12.25 -7.00 -17.64
CA TRP A 71 -11.59 -7.29 -16.36
C TRP A 71 -10.26 -8.03 -16.53
N ASP A 72 -10.05 -8.74 -17.65
CA ASP A 72 -8.81 -9.48 -17.88
C ASP A 72 -7.62 -8.57 -18.14
N LYS A 73 -7.87 -7.34 -18.62
CA LYS A 73 -6.83 -6.32 -18.81
C LYS A 73 -6.29 -5.77 -17.50
N LEU A 74 -7.02 -5.87 -16.39
CA LEU A 74 -6.55 -5.41 -15.09
C LEU A 74 -5.51 -6.38 -14.52
N ARG A 75 -4.34 -5.84 -14.17
CA ARG A 75 -3.23 -6.52 -13.48
C ARG A 75 -3.21 -6.14 -12.00
N GLY A 76 -2.40 -6.82 -11.18
CA GLY A 76 -2.36 -6.68 -9.72
C GLY A 76 -2.41 -5.24 -9.21
N SER A 77 -1.52 -4.36 -9.68
CA SER A 77 -1.51 -2.95 -9.26
C SER A 77 -2.72 -2.15 -9.70
N ALA A 78 -3.27 -2.41 -10.90
CA ALA A 78 -4.49 -1.78 -11.39
C ALA A 78 -5.72 -2.24 -10.59
N TRP A 79 -5.78 -3.53 -10.25
CA TRP A 79 -6.80 -4.07 -9.35
C TRP A 79 -6.73 -3.46 -7.97
N ARG A 80 -5.54 -3.41 -7.38
CA ARG A 80 -5.31 -2.76 -6.08
C ARG A 80 -5.80 -1.31 -6.08
N ASP A 81 -5.35 -0.51 -7.04
CA ASP A 81 -5.71 0.91 -7.10
C ASP A 81 -7.23 1.11 -7.30
N LEU A 82 -7.88 0.23 -8.09
CA LEU A 82 -9.32 0.26 -8.26
C LEU A 82 -10.08 -0.10 -6.98
N LEU A 83 -9.66 -1.16 -6.28
CA LEU A 83 -10.37 -1.65 -5.09
C LEU A 83 -10.17 -0.75 -3.87
N ILE A 84 -9.07 0.01 -3.80
CA ILE A 84 -8.91 1.08 -2.80
C ILE A 84 -10.00 2.15 -2.97
N GLU A 85 -10.32 2.53 -4.21
CA GLU A 85 -11.30 3.59 -4.50
C GLU A 85 -12.74 3.06 -4.57
N GLN A 86 -12.94 1.81 -4.99
CA GLN A 86 -14.24 1.21 -5.28
C GLN A 86 -14.30 -0.25 -4.78
N PRO A 87 -14.27 -0.49 -3.46
CA PRO A 87 -14.23 -1.84 -2.88
C PRO A 87 -15.43 -2.71 -3.28
N GLN A 88 -16.58 -2.14 -3.63
CA GLN A 88 -17.75 -2.87 -4.12
C GLN A 88 -17.55 -3.57 -5.49
N LEU A 89 -16.48 -3.24 -6.21
CA LEU A 89 -16.09 -3.95 -7.44
C LEU A 89 -15.29 -5.23 -7.16
N SER A 90 -15.06 -5.58 -5.90
CA SER A 90 -14.39 -6.81 -5.45
C SER A 90 -14.98 -8.08 -6.06
N LYS A 91 -16.30 -8.10 -6.33
CA LYS A 91 -16.99 -9.23 -6.98
C LYS A 91 -16.48 -9.58 -8.39
N HIS A 92 -15.72 -8.69 -9.03
CA HIS A 92 -15.10 -8.92 -10.34
C HIS A 92 -13.60 -9.18 -10.25
N CYS A 93 -13.02 -9.12 -9.05
CA CYS A 93 -11.57 -9.14 -8.88
C CYS A 93 -10.98 -10.52 -9.19
N ALA A 94 -9.96 -10.51 -10.04
CA ALA A 94 -9.04 -11.65 -10.20
C ALA A 94 -7.98 -11.59 -9.09
N TRP A 95 -8.34 -12.03 -7.89
CA TRP A 95 -7.53 -11.97 -6.67
C TRP A 95 -6.14 -12.62 -6.81
N ASP A 96 -6.02 -13.62 -7.69
CA ASP A 96 -4.78 -14.31 -8.01
C ASP A 96 -3.72 -13.36 -8.62
N LYS A 97 -4.15 -12.29 -9.31
CA LYS A 97 -3.27 -11.30 -9.94
C LYS A 97 -2.58 -10.36 -8.95
N LEU A 98 -3.10 -10.23 -7.72
CA LEU A 98 -2.48 -9.40 -6.68
C LEU A 98 -1.27 -10.11 -6.07
N ARG A 99 -0.16 -9.37 -5.92
CA ARG A 99 1.06 -9.83 -5.24
C ARG A 99 1.07 -9.36 -3.78
N GLY A 100 2.02 -9.84 -2.98
CA GLY A 100 2.10 -9.49 -1.56
C GLY A 100 2.06 -7.99 -1.27
N HIS A 101 2.82 -7.17 -2.01
CA HIS A 101 2.80 -5.71 -1.81
C HIS A 101 1.48 -5.06 -2.27
N ASP A 102 0.77 -5.67 -3.24
CA ASP A 102 -0.56 -5.19 -3.63
C ASP A 102 -1.57 -5.48 -2.53
N TRP A 103 -1.50 -6.68 -1.95
CA TRP A 103 -2.33 -7.09 -0.82
C TRP A 103 -2.10 -6.24 0.41
N ALA A 104 -0.84 -6.04 0.79
CA ALA A 104 -0.50 -5.18 1.93
C ALA A 104 -1.16 -3.82 1.73
N ARG A 105 -0.89 -3.14 0.60
CA ARG A 105 -1.44 -1.82 0.30
C ARG A 105 -2.96 -1.78 0.22
N LEU A 106 -3.59 -2.80 -0.35
CA LEU A 106 -5.05 -2.88 -0.37
C LEU A 106 -5.62 -2.97 1.04
N LEU A 107 -5.10 -3.86 1.88
CA LEU A 107 -5.63 -4.11 3.22
C LEU A 107 -5.35 -2.97 4.20
N SER A 108 -4.29 -2.19 3.99
CA SER A 108 -4.05 -0.98 4.78
C SER A 108 -5.15 0.07 4.57
N GLU A 109 -5.78 0.12 3.40
CA GLU A 109 -6.84 1.08 3.08
C GLU A 109 -8.25 0.47 3.20
N GLN A 110 -8.38 -0.83 2.93
CA GLN A 110 -9.65 -1.56 2.86
C GLN A 110 -9.54 -2.89 3.63
N PRO A 111 -9.40 -2.87 4.97
CA PRO A 111 -9.18 -4.07 5.77
C PRO A 111 -10.33 -5.07 5.71
N GLN A 112 -11.55 -4.65 5.35
CA GLN A 112 -12.70 -5.54 5.16
C GLN A 112 -12.54 -6.51 3.97
N LEU A 113 -11.57 -6.28 3.06
CA LEU A 113 -11.26 -7.21 1.97
C LEU A 113 -10.29 -8.32 2.41
N SER A 114 -9.97 -8.42 3.70
CA SER A 114 -9.10 -9.44 4.27
C SER A 114 -9.61 -10.87 4.04
N GLU A 115 -10.94 -11.05 3.92
CA GLU A 115 -11.57 -12.35 3.65
C GLU A 115 -11.08 -13.01 2.34
N TYR A 116 -10.59 -12.21 1.38
CA TYR A 116 -10.08 -12.69 0.10
C TYR A 116 -8.56 -12.87 0.07
N CYS A 117 -7.85 -12.47 1.13
CA CYS A 117 -6.40 -12.37 1.12
C CYS A 117 -5.71 -13.74 1.30
N PRO A 118 -4.90 -14.20 0.31
CA PRO A 118 -3.97 -15.29 0.52
C PRO A 118 -2.76 -14.79 1.34
N TRP A 119 -2.87 -14.86 2.67
CA TRP A 119 -1.89 -14.36 3.64
C TRP A 119 -0.47 -14.89 3.41
N ASP A 120 -0.33 -16.06 2.78
CA ASP A 120 0.95 -16.65 2.40
C ASP A 120 1.75 -15.81 1.38
N LYS A 121 1.09 -14.97 0.58
CA LYS A 121 1.74 -14.05 -0.37
C LYS A 121 2.49 -12.89 0.30
N LEU A 122 2.22 -12.59 1.57
CA LEU A 122 2.86 -11.48 2.29
C LEU A 122 4.26 -11.90 2.77
N THR A 123 5.25 -11.06 2.54
CA THR A 123 6.61 -11.17 3.11
C THR A 123 6.66 -10.48 4.47
N GLY A 124 7.77 -10.63 5.21
CA GLY A 124 8.00 -9.89 6.46
C GLY A 124 7.79 -8.37 6.29
N LEU A 125 8.38 -7.78 5.25
CA LEU A 125 8.19 -6.36 4.92
C LEU A 125 6.73 -5.98 4.65
N ASN A 126 5.98 -6.84 3.97
CA ASN A 126 4.56 -6.57 3.71
C ASN A 126 3.75 -6.60 5.01
N TRP A 127 4.05 -7.55 5.90
CA TRP A 127 3.43 -7.66 7.21
C TRP A 127 3.76 -6.50 8.12
N SER A 128 5.04 -6.12 8.23
CA SER A 128 5.47 -4.99 9.06
C SER A 128 4.82 -3.70 8.61
N TRP A 129 4.72 -3.46 7.29
CA TRP A 129 4.01 -2.30 6.77
C TRP A 129 2.49 -2.35 7.03
N LEU A 130 1.84 -3.50 6.81
CA LEU A 130 0.40 -3.66 7.03
C LEU A 130 0.02 -3.46 8.50
N LEU A 131 0.71 -4.14 9.42
CA LEU A 131 0.37 -4.12 10.84
C LEU A 131 0.68 -2.77 11.51
N ARG A 132 1.60 -1.97 10.95
CA ARG A 132 1.78 -0.56 11.37
C ARG A 132 0.53 0.27 11.15
N VAL A 133 -0.28 -0.05 10.14
CA VAL A 133 -1.51 0.69 9.81
C VAL A 133 -2.75 -0.01 10.37
N GLN A 134 -2.79 -1.34 10.33
CA GLN A 134 -3.94 -2.16 10.69
C GLN A 134 -3.53 -3.27 11.69
N PRO A 135 -3.16 -2.92 12.95
CA PRO A 135 -2.68 -3.88 13.94
C PRO A 135 -3.72 -4.97 14.30
N GLN A 136 -5.01 -4.74 14.06
CA GLN A 136 -6.07 -5.73 14.27
C GLN A 136 -5.97 -6.93 13.32
N LEU A 137 -5.24 -6.84 12.21
CA LEU A 137 -4.99 -7.98 11.31
C LEU A 137 -3.86 -8.89 11.80
N SER A 138 -3.34 -8.66 13.00
CA SER A 138 -2.28 -9.46 13.63
C SER A 138 -2.66 -10.92 13.81
N GLU A 139 -3.95 -11.26 13.94
CA GLU A 139 -4.43 -12.63 14.06
C GLU A 139 -4.09 -13.52 12.85
N HIS A 140 -3.82 -12.90 11.69
CA HIS A 140 -3.44 -13.60 10.47
C HIS A 140 -1.94 -13.58 10.19
N CYS A 141 -1.15 -12.89 11.03
CA CYS A 141 0.26 -12.62 10.76
C CYS A 141 1.11 -13.90 10.84
N ALA A 142 1.92 -14.12 9.80
CA ALA A 142 3.00 -15.09 9.83
C ALA A 142 4.24 -14.47 10.48
N TRP A 143 4.24 -14.39 11.81
CA TRP A 143 5.27 -13.74 12.63
C TRP A 143 6.70 -14.25 12.37
N ASP A 144 6.83 -15.51 11.94
CA ASP A 144 8.10 -16.13 11.58
C ASP A 144 8.78 -15.46 10.39
N LYS A 145 8.00 -14.85 9.47
CA LYS A 145 8.50 -14.15 8.28
C LYS A 145 9.15 -12.79 8.58
N LEU A 146 8.87 -12.18 9.72
CA LEU A 146 9.43 -10.87 10.08
C LEU A 146 10.89 -11.05 10.47
N ASP A 147 11.78 -10.31 9.80
CA ASP A 147 13.18 -10.24 10.21
C ASP A 147 13.40 -9.18 11.31
N ARG A 148 14.66 -8.95 11.66
CA ARG A 148 15.03 -7.97 12.70
C ARG A 148 14.61 -6.54 12.37
N PHE A 149 14.65 -6.16 11.09
CA PHE A 149 14.28 -4.82 10.65
C PHE A 149 12.76 -4.66 10.66
N ASP A 150 12.04 -5.68 10.19
CA ASP A 150 10.58 -5.73 10.23
C ASP A 150 10.05 -5.57 11.65
N TRP A 151 10.63 -6.31 12.60
CA TRP A 151 10.25 -6.22 14.01
C TRP A 151 10.54 -4.85 14.62
N ALA A 152 11.76 -4.33 14.43
CA ALA A 152 12.13 -3.03 14.96
C ALA A 152 11.18 -1.95 14.44
N TRP A 153 10.90 -1.95 13.13
CA TRP A 153 10.03 -0.95 12.52
C TRP A 153 8.55 -1.09 12.89
N LEU A 154 8.06 -2.32 13.06
CA LEU A 154 6.70 -2.55 13.53
C LEU A 154 6.51 -2.03 14.96
N LEU A 155 7.42 -2.40 15.86
CA LEU A 155 7.29 -2.08 17.27
C LEU A 155 7.52 -0.60 17.58
N THR A 156 8.22 0.15 16.72
CA THR A 156 8.30 1.61 16.85
C THR A 156 6.93 2.30 16.72
N GLU A 157 5.97 1.72 16.00
CA GLU A 157 4.62 2.30 15.86
C GLU A 157 3.55 1.55 16.66
N GLN A 158 3.71 0.24 16.83
CA GLN A 158 2.71 -0.65 17.43
C GLN A 158 3.34 -1.47 18.57
N PRO A 159 3.77 -0.83 19.67
CA PRO A 159 4.45 -1.50 20.78
C PRO A 159 3.59 -2.55 21.49
N GLN A 160 2.26 -2.50 21.36
CA GLN A 160 1.36 -3.52 21.89
C GLN A 160 1.50 -4.89 21.20
N LEU A 161 2.10 -4.96 20.01
CA LEU A 161 2.40 -6.23 19.32
C LEU A 161 3.70 -6.89 19.81
N SER A 162 4.31 -6.34 20.87
CA SER A 162 5.52 -6.87 21.52
C SER A 162 5.36 -8.30 22.03
N GLU A 163 4.14 -8.73 22.39
CA GLU A 163 3.86 -10.10 22.85
C GLU A 163 4.20 -11.18 21.80
N TYR A 164 4.18 -10.82 20.51
CA TYR A 164 4.50 -11.73 19.39
C TYR A 164 5.97 -11.65 18.96
N CYS A 165 6.73 -10.70 19.49
CA CYS A 165 8.07 -10.39 18.98
C CYS A 165 9.09 -11.48 19.33
N ASP A 166 9.80 -11.96 18.31
CA ASP A 166 11.02 -12.75 18.52
C ASP A 166 12.20 -11.82 18.82
N TRP A 167 12.29 -11.39 20.08
CA TRP A 167 13.34 -10.49 20.60
C TRP A 167 14.77 -10.97 20.33
N LYS A 168 14.97 -12.27 20.07
CA LYS A 168 16.30 -12.82 19.77
C LYS A 168 16.83 -12.33 18.43
N LYS A 169 15.94 -11.97 17.48
CA LYS A 169 16.30 -11.45 16.15
C LYS A 169 16.93 -10.05 16.22
N LEU A 170 16.55 -9.24 17.21
CA LEU A 170 17.06 -7.88 17.34
C LEU A 170 18.54 -7.85 17.77
N ASN A 171 19.31 -6.96 17.15
CA ASN A 171 20.68 -6.65 17.56
C ASN A 171 20.74 -5.35 18.37
N GLY A 172 21.93 -4.97 18.85
CA GLY A 172 22.10 -3.78 19.68
C GLY A 172 21.69 -2.47 19.01
N PHE A 173 21.81 -2.35 17.69
CA PHE A 173 21.36 -1.16 16.96
C PHE A 173 19.83 -1.12 16.89
N ASP A 174 19.20 -2.25 16.57
CA ASP A 174 17.74 -2.37 16.52
C ASP A 174 17.14 -2.03 17.89
N TRP A 175 17.76 -2.51 18.99
CA TRP A 175 17.39 -2.16 20.35
C TRP A 175 17.54 -0.68 20.68
N ALA A 176 18.69 -0.07 20.35
CA ALA A 176 18.90 1.34 20.65
C ALA A 176 17.93 2.24 19.89
N TRP A 177 17.60 1.90 18.63
CA TRP A 177 16.58 2.61 17.87
C TRP A 177 15.19 2.40 18.47
N LEU A 178 14.79 1.14 18.72
CA LEU A 178 13.48 0.82 19.28
C LEU A 178 13.25 1.50 20.63
N LEU A 179 14.24 1.47 21.54
CA LEU A 179 14.10 2.07 22.87
C LEU A 179 14.16 3.59 22.85
N THR A 180 14.71 4.19 21.78
CA THR A 180 14.65 5.64 21.58
C THR A 180 13.21 6.08 21.33
N GLU A 181 12.44 5.30 20.56
CA GLU A 181 11.03 5.58 20.25
C GLU A 181 10.06 5.04 21.32
N GLN A 182 10.36 3.87 21.89
CA GLN A 182 9.47 3.10 22.77
C GLN A 182 10.21 2.63 24.03
N PRO A 183 10.57 3.53 24.97
CA PRO A 183 11.36 3.21 26.16
C PRO A 183 10.68 2.23 27.12
N GLN A 184 9.35 2.08 27.06
CA GLN A 184 8.60 1.09 27.83
C GLN A 184 8.95 -0.36 27.48
N LEU A 185 9.49 -0.63 26.28
CA LEU A 185 9.96 -1.96 25.86
C LEU A 185 11.33 -2.33 26.47
N SER A 186 11.86 -1.50 27.36
CA SER A 186 13.11 -1.74 28.10
C SER A 186 13.11 -3.03 28.91
N GLU A 187 11.94 -3.52 29.33
CA GLU A 187 11.80 -4.79 30.06
C GLU A 187 12.20 -6.03 29.23
N TYR A 188 12.12 -5.94 27.90
CA TYR A 188 12.48 -7.02 26.98
C TYR A 188 13.91 -6.90 26.44
N CYS A 189 14.60 -5.79 26.72
CA CYS A 189 15.87 -5.45 26.10
C CYS A 189 17.00 -6.39 26.51
N ALA A 190 17.70 -6.93 25.51
CA ALA A 190 18.99 -7.59 25.70
C ALA A 190 20.11 -6.54 25.82
N TRP A 191 20.22 -5.93 27.01
CA TRP A 191 21.14 -4.82 27.30
C TRP A 191 22.61 -5.12 26.98
N ASP A 192 23.02 -6.38 27.06
CA ASP A 192 24.35 -6.89 26.71
C ASP A 192 24.68 -6.77 25.21
N LYS A 193 23.67 -6.65 24.34
CA LYS A 193 23.87 -6.47 22.89
C LYS A 193 24.21 -5.03 22.51
N LEU A 194 23.97 -4.04 23.38
CA LEU A 194 24.20 -2.64 23.04
C LEU A 194 25.70 -2.32 23.09
N SER A 195 26.24 -1.89 21.95
CA SER A 195 27.60 -1.36 21.88
C SER A 195 27.70 0.00 22.58
N VAL A 196 28.94 0.46 22.84
CA VAL A 196 29.20 1.81 23.40
C VAL A 196 28.51 2.90 22.58
N LEU A 197 28.52 2.78 21.25
CA LEU A 197 27.84 3.73 20.36
C LEU A 197 26.31 3.63 20.47
N ALA A 198 25.77 2.43 20.56
CA ALA A 198 24.32 2.22 20.74
C ALA A 198 23.85 2.83 22.07
N TRP A 199 24.62 2.65 23.15
CA TRP A 199 24.39 3.29 24.45
C TRP A 199 24.46 4.81 24.38
N ALA A 200 25.49 5.36 23.73
CA ALA A 200 25.64 6.81 23.59
C ALA A 200 24.46 7.43 22.83
N THR A 201 23.99 6.79 21.76
CA THR A 201 22.79 7.22 21.03
C THR A 201 21.54 7.10 21.89
N LEU A 202 21.33 5.97 22.56
CA LEU A 202 20.14 5.76 23.39
C LEU A 202 20.05 6.78 24.53
N LEU A 203 21.13 6.98 25.29
CA LEU A 203 21.14 7.88 26.44
C LEU A 203 21.06 9.36 26.07
N ARG A 204 21.37 9.71 24.81
CA ARG A 204 21.12 11.05 24.30
C ARG A 204 19.62 11.36 24.24
N TRP A 205 18.80 10.37 23.91
CA TRP A 205 17.36 10.54 23.73
C TRP A 205 16.53 10.08 24.93
N GLN A 206 17.01 9.07 25.66
CA GLN A 206 16.34 8.47 26.82
C GLN A 206 17.31 8.35 28.03
N PRO A 207 17.72 9.47 28.65
CA PRO A 207 18.71 9.47 29.75
C PRO A 207 18.31 8.61 30.96
N GLN A 208 17.01 8.43 31.20
CA GLN A 208 16.48 7.63 32.29
C GLN A 208 16.83 6.14 32.18
N LEU A 209 17.16 5.65 30.98
CA LEU A 209 17.59 4.26 30.77
C LEU A 209 19.05 4.01 31.20
N SER A 210 19.76 5.04 31.69
CA SER A 210 21.10 4.89 32.25
C SER A 210 21.19 3.92 33.42
N VAL A 211 20.07 3.68 34.12
CA VAL A 211 19.98 2.68 35.21
C VAL A 211 20.30 1.25 34.75
N TYR A 212 20.17 0.96 33.45
CA TYR A 212 20.47 -0.36 32.87
C TYR A 212 21.88 -0.45 32.28
N ARG A 213 22.66 0.66 32.28
CA ARG A 213 24.00 0.67 31.67
C ARG A 213 25.00 -0.09 32.55
N PRO A 214 25.72 -1.10 32.02
CA PRO A 214 26.78 -1.76 32.75
C PRO A 214 27.90 -0.78 33.12
N ALA A 215 28.49 -0.92 34.31
CA ALA A 215 29.61 -0.10 34.76
C ALA A 215 30.87 -0.21 33.87
N THR A 216 30.93 -1.23 33.01
CA THR A 216 32.05 -1.56 32.12
C THR A 216 31.78 -1.24 30.64
N ALA A 217 30.63 -0.63 30.31
CA ALA A 217 30.20 -0.31 28.93
C ALA A 217 30.32 1.18 28.59
#